data_AF-A0A9D5ENS5-F1
#
_entry.id   AF-A0A9D5ENS5-F1
#
_cell.length_a   1.000
_cell.length_b   1.000
_cell.length_c   1.000
_cell.angle_alpha   90.00
_cell.angle_beta   90.00
_cell.angle_gamma   90.00
#
_symmetry.space_group_name_H-M   'P 1'
#
loop_
_entity.id
_entity.type
_entity.pdbx_description
1 polymer ?
#
loop_
_entity_poly.entity_id
_entity_poly.type
_entity_poly.pdbx_seq_one_letter_code
_entity_poly.pdbx_strand_id
1 'polypeptide(L)'
;MNRSGTAIRHLAAALLGLGVSATISTAQPPKRPPLDPLGEAVARQKITDQKAEADVLNAIADADRLAKTNRVKATQLLKSTQVNVIDLSPSLSGTARKTLTDILNQKIAAIEGRALPNPGVKNDPIAVGVKNDKQAAFDSYVREIKAVKEGIDRVAEYKRSGQNKEADREISLLSRTFPNNPAVISLSTQNGFADRVQDSADFAQLQQSRITLAMNDVMKSSLPALGDVEFPKDWKEKTARRLKTIDLTEQEKKIIESLNKPIVVDWNNRPLDEAMQDLSNSLDQKLFIDKKSIDDLGIDLRKPVSLQANGVASRTVLRQVLASQGLTFVVKDQVIQVVDVEKAKNMLVTRVYYLGDVVQGVGPFAGSLTWGPLVDFQQTMSNVEAIMKSIKATIDPLSWKENGGPASVTFHFPSMSIIVRASAEVHAALGTSMGGR
;
A
#
# COMPACT_ATOMS: atom_id res chain seq x y z
N MET A 1 -3.44 34.18 63.13
CA MET A 1 -2.50 34.27 61.98
C MET A 1 -3.05 33.36 60.89
N ASN A 2 -3.73 33.93 59.87
CA ASN A 2 -3.22 34.14 58.51
C ASN A 2 -2.72 32.82 57.87
N ARG A 3 -3.25 32.27 56.76
CA ARG A 3 -3.83 32.85 55.53
C ARG A 3 -4.75 31.80 54.86
N SER A 4 -5.94 32.20 54.42
CA SER A 4 -6.34 32.40 53.00
C SER A 4 -6.57 31.12 52.18
N GLY A 5 -7.85 30.82 51.93
CA GLY A 5 -8.30 29.90 50.89
C GLY A 5 -9.75 30.22 50.54
N THR A 6 -9.93 31.24 49.69
CA THR A 6 -11.21 31.80 49.27
C THR A 6 -12.05 30.84 48.43
N ALA A 7 -13.35 30.92 48.73
CA ALA A 7 -14.48 30.26 48.09
C ALA A 7 -14.57 30.47 46.58
N ILE A 8 -15.08 29.45 45.87
CA ILE A 8 -15.84 29.65 44.63
C ILE A 8 -17.06 28.73 44.68
N ARG A 9 -18.25 29.34 44.77
CA ARG A 9 -19.55 28.70 44.55
C ARG A 9 -19.98 28.93 43.10
N HIS A 10 -20.36 27.81 42.47
CA HIS A 10 -21.37 27.58 41.44
C HIS A 10 -21.84 28.72 40.52
N LEU A 11 -21.78 28.48 39.20
CA LEU A 11 -23.01 28.42 38.40
C LEU A 11 -22.79 27.70 37.07
N ALA A 12 -23.74 26.83 36.76
CA ALA A 12 -23.85 26.03 35.56
C ALA A 12 -24.17 26.87 34.31
N ALA A 13 -23.66 26.44 33.15
CA ALA A 13 -24.36 26.60 31.88
C ALA A 13 -23.94 25.46 30.95
N ALA A 14 -24.93 24.69 30.56
CA ALA A 14 -24.82 23.50 29.73
C ALA A 14 -24.74 23.85 28.24
N LEU A 15 -24.11 22.93 27.49
CA LEU A 15 -24.45 22.50 26.13
C LEU A 15 -24.48 23.56 25.02
N LEU A 16 -23.52 23.46 24.09
CA LEU A 16 -23.81 23.01 22.72
C LEU A 16 -22.51 22.54 22.05
N GLY A 17 -22.49 21.27 21.67
CA GLY A 17 -21.37 20.63 21.00
C GLY A 17 -21.31 21.03 19.53
N LEU A 18 -20.10 21.37 19.09
CA LEU A 18 -19.66 21.19 17.71
C LEU A 18 -18.31 20.47 17.78
N GLY A 19 -18.36 19.16 17.53
CA GLY A 19 -17.17 18.32 17.43
C GLY A 19 -16.36 18.72 16.21
N VAL A 20 -15.28 19.45 16.42
CA VAL A 20 -14.22 19.63 15.44
C VAL A 20 -13.27 18.46 15.59
N SER A 21 -13.42 17.45 14.74
CA SER A 21 -12.41 16.39 14.58
C SER A 21 -11.17 17.02 13.93
N ALA A 22 -10.17 17.35 14.74
CA ALA A 22 -8.85 17.75 14.25
C ALA A 22 -8.11 16.52 13.71
N THR A 23 -8.07 16.37 12.38
CA THR A 23 -7.16 15.45 11.72
C THR A 23 -5.74 15.98 11.90
N ILE A 24 -4.91 15.31 12.72
CA ILE A 24 -3.47 15.57 12.80
C ILE A 24 -2.85 14.99 11.52
N SER A 25 -2.85 15.79 10.46
CA SER A 25 -2.03 15.54 9.28
C SER A 25 -0.60 15.95 9.62
N THR A 26 0.32 14.99 9.75
CA THR A 26 1.75 15.27 9.78
C THR A 26 2.21 15.68 8.37
N ALA A 27 1.82 16.89 7.95
CA ALA A 27 2.34 17.50 6.74
C ALA A 27 3.76 17.99 7.03
N GLN A 28 4.76 17.35 6.42
CA GLN A 28 6.07 17.97 6.27
C GLN A 28 5.87 19.36 5.64
N PRO A 29 6.46 20.43 6.18
CA PRO A 29 6.36 21.74 5.56
C PRO A 29 6.94 21.66 4.14
N PRO A 30 6.27 22.24 3.13
CA PRO A 30 6.73 22.16 1.75
C PRO A 30 8.15 22.71 1.66
N LYS A 31 9.06 21.92 1.06
CA LYS A 31 10.42 22.38 0.71
C LYS A 31 10.28 23.67 -0.08
N ARG A 32 10.82 24.77 0.47
CA ARG A 32 10.91 26.05 -0.23
C ARG A 32 11.68 25.81 -1.54
N PRO A 33 11.16 26.23 -2.71
CA PRO A 33 11.93 26.17 -3.94
C PRO A 33 13.21 26.99 -3.78
N PRO A 34 14.32 26.59 -4.45
CA PRO A 34 15.58 27.29 -4.34
C PRO A 34 15.39 28.76 -4.68
N LEU A 35 15.88 29.64 -3.81
CA LEU A 35 15.85 31.09 -4.00
C LEU A 35 16.53 31.40 -5.34
N ASP A 36 15.80 31.98 -6.29
CA ASP A 36 16.36 32.68 -7.44
C ASP A 36 16.51 34.17 -7.07
N PRO A 37 17.66 34.56 -6.49
CA PRO A 37 17.88 35.94 -6.05
C PRO A 37 17.84 36.95 -7.22
N LEU A 38 18.08 36.50 -8.45
CA LEU A 38 18.01 37.35 -9.64
C LEU A 38 16.56 37.63 -10.02
N GLY A 39 15.71 36.58 -10.05
CA GLY A 39 14.28 36.73 -10.29
C GLY A 39 13.58 37.63 -9.25
N GLU A 40 13.95 37.50 -7.98
CA GLU A 40 13.43 38.35 -6.91
C GLU A 40 13.91 39.81 -7.04
N ALA A 41 15.17 40.04 -7.41
CA ALA A 41 15.69 41.38 -7.67
C ALA A 41 14.97 42.07 -8.85
N VAL A 42 14.71 41.35 -9.94
CA VAL A 42 13.96 41.85 -11.10
C VAL A 42 12.51 42.19 -10.73
N ALA A 43 11.84 41.34 -9.95
CA ALA A 43 10.48 41.60 -9.48
C ALA A 43 10.42 42.84 -8.58
N ARG A 44 11.39 43.01 -7.66
CA ARG A 44 11.50 44.19 -6.81
C ARG A 44 11.77 45.45 -7.62
N GLN A 45 12.64 45.39 -8.64
CA GLN A 45 12.91 46.51 -9.54
C GLN A 45 11.67 46.92 -10.34
N LYS A 46 10.89 45.95 -10.84
CA LYS A 46 9.63 46.22 -11.54
C LYS A 46 8.59 46.91 -10.65
N ILE A 47 8.48 46.49 -9.38
CA ILE A 47 7.58 47.12 -8.41
C ILE A 47 8.04 48.56 -8.10
N THR A 48 9.35 48.79 -7.96
CA THR A 48 9.87 50.15 -7.76
C THR A 48 9.63 51.06 -8.96
N ASP A 49 9.77 50.54 -10.19
CA ASP A 49 9.48 51.28 -11.41
C ASP A 49 8.00 51.67 -11.49
N GLN A 50 7.10 50.72 -11.20
CA GLN A 50 5.65 50.99 -11.18
C GLN A 50 5.24 52.00 -10.11
N LYS A 51 5.86 51.93 -8.93
CA LYS A 51 5.59 52.89 -7.84
C LYS A 51 6.06 54.30 -8.23
N ALA A 52 7.26 54.42 -8.79
CA ALA A 52 7.79 55.70 -9.25
C ALA A 52 6.92 56.30 -10.37
N GLU A 53 6.42 55.46 -11.28
CA GLU A 53 5.48 55.88 -12.32
C GLU A 53 4.17 56.43 -11.72
N ALA A 54 3.58 55.72 -10.75
CA ALA A 54 2.36 56.18 -10.09
C ALA A 54 2.57 57.51 -9.32
N ASP A 55 3.70 57.65 -8.62
CA ASP A 55 4.04 58.85 -7.88
C ASP A 55 4.25 60.06 -8.81
N VAL A 56 4.89 59.85 -9.97
CA VAL A 56 5.06 60.88 -11.01
C VAL A 56 3.71 61.28 -11.61
N LEU A 57 2.84 60.33 -11.93
CA LEU A 57 1.50 60.63 -12.47
C LEU A 57 0.64 61.43 -11.49
N ASN A 58 0.67 61.07 -10.20
CA ASN A 58 -0.03 61.81 -9.16
C ASN A 58 0.52 63.23 -9.01
N ALA A 59 1.84 63.40 -9.02
CA ALA A 59 2.46 64.72 -8.97
C ALA A 59 2.11 65.59 -10.19
N ILE A 60 1.98 64.99 -11.38
CA ILE A 60 1.52 65.70 -12.59
C ILE A 60 0.07 66.16 -12.42
N ALA A 61 -0.81 65.30 -11.91
CA ALA A 61 -2.20 65.68 -11.66
C ALA A 61 -2.32 66.80 -10.61
N ASP A 62 -1.50 66.77 -9.56
CA ASP A 62 -1.43 67.81 -8.54
C ASP A 62 -0.88 69.13 -9.10
N ALA A 63 0.18 69.05 -9.90
CA ALA A 63 0.75 70.20 -10.58
C ALA A 63 -0.25 70.83 -11.55
N ASP A 64 -1.06 70.05 -12.26
CA ASP A 64 -2.12 70.56 -13.14
C ASP A 64 -3.21 71.31 -12.39
N ARG A 65 -3.58 70.83 -11.20
CA ARG A 65 -4.52 71.55 -10.32
C ARG A 65 -3.92 72.86 -9.83
N LEU A 66 -2.65 72.85 -9.42
CA LEU A 66 -1.93 74.03 -8.93
C LEU A 66 -1.61 75.03 -10.04
N ALA A 67 -1.35 74.58 -11.27
CA ALA A 67 -0.98 75.46 -12.39
C ALA A 67 -2.10 76.44 -12.77
N LYS A 68 -3.36 76.12 -12.42
CA LYS A 68 -4.52 76.99 -12.62
C LYS A 68 -4.52 78.22 -11.70
N THR A 69 -3.92 78.12 -10.52
CA THR A 69 -3.93 79.18 -9.49
C THR A 69 -2.54 79.75 -9.23
N ASN A 70 -1.49 78.94 -9.30
CA ASN A 70 -0.10 79.33 -9.10
C ASN A 70 0.86 78.43 -9.91
N ARG A 71 1.29 78.92 -11.08
CA ARG A 71 2.22 78.22 -11.97
C ARG A 71 3.60 77.98 -11.36
N VAL A 72 4.10 78.89 -10.52
CA VAL A 72 5.42 78.76 -9.88
C VAL A 72 5.42 77.61 -8.86
N LYS A 73 4.36 77.47 -8.07
CA LYS A 73 4.23 76.34 -7.14
C LYS A 73 4.07 75.01 -7.87
N ALA A 74 3.38 74.99 -9.01
CA ALA A 74 3.24 73.79 -9.83
C ALA A 74 4.59 73.31 -10.43
N THR A 75 5.42 74.22 -10.93
CA THR A 75 6.75 73.86 -11.46
C THR A 75 7.71 73.45 -10.34
N GLN A 76 7.62 74.08 -9.16
CA GLN A 76 8.39 73.68 -7.99
C GLN A 76 8.02 72.28 -7.49
N LEU A 77 6.73 71.92 -7.51
CA LEU A 77 6.27 70.57 -7.18
C LEU A 77 6.87 69.54 -8.13
N LEU A 78 6.77 69.73 -9.45
CA LEU A 78 7.32 68.80 -10.43
C LEU A 78 8.84 68.64 -10.33
N LYS A 79 9.58 69.74 -10.10
CA LYS A 79 11.03 69.70 -9.88
C LYS A 79 11.38 68.95 -8.60
N SER A 80 10.59 69.13 -7.53
CA SER A 80 10.79 68.37 -6.29
C SER A 80 10.49 66.88 -6.45
N THR A 81 9.48 66.52 -7.26
CA THR A 81 9.16 65.13 -7.59
C THR A 81 10.28 64.49 -8.40
N GLN A 82 10.87 65.21 -9.36
CA GLN A 82 12.02 64.72 -10.11
C GLN A 82 13.19 64.36 -9.19
N VAL A 83 13.55 65.26 -8.26
CA VAL A 83 14.64 65.01 -7.32
C VAL A 83 14.30 63.84 -6.38
N ASN A 84 13.11 63.83 -5.80
CA ASN A 84 12.76 62.91 -4.72
C ASN A 84 12.38 61.49 -5.19
N VAL A 85 11.75 61.38 -6.37
CA VAL A 85 11.24 60.11 -6.89
C VAL A 85 12.19 59.50 -7.92
N ILE A 86 12.92 60.32 -8.67
CA ILE A 86 13.75 59.86 -9.80
C ILE A 86 15.25 59.90 -9.45
N ASP A 87 15.77 61.05 -9.04
CA ASP A 87 17.22 61.25 -8.85
C ASP A 87 17.74 60.57 -7.58
N LEU A 88 16.96 60.61 -6.49
CA LEU A 88 17.31 59.98 -5.21
C LEU A 88 16.96 58.49 -5.12
N SER A 89 16.41 57.89 -6.18
CA SER A 89 15.98 56.48 -6.21
C SER A 89 17.07 55.57 -6.81
N PRO A 90 17.87 54.84 -6.01
CA PRO A 90 18.96 54.00 -6.51
C PRO A 90 18.49 52.72 -7.21
N SER A 91 17.27 52.26 -6.93
CA SER A 91 16.71 51.01 -7.46
C SER A 91 15.91 51.18 -8.75
N LEU A 92 15.74 52.40 -9.26
CA LEU A 92 14.96 52.68 -10.47
C LEU A 92 15.71 52.21 -11.72
N SER A 93 15.03 51.54 -12.66
CA SER A 93 15.67 51.12 -13.91
C SER A 93 16.10 52.33 -14.76
N GLY A 94 17.18 52.18 -15.54
CA GLY A 94 17.70 53.26 -16.39
C GLY A 94 16.72 53.72 -17.46
N THR A 95 15.87 52.82 -17.96
CA THR A 95 14.79 53.11 -18.91
C THR A 95 13.64 53.87 -18.25
N ALA A 96 13.18 53.46 -17.06
CA ALA A 96 12.15 54.18 -16.29
C ALA A 96 12.64 55.58 -15.88
N ARG A 97 13.90 55.69 -15.42
CA ARG A 97 14.51 56.98 -15.06
C ARG A 97 14.46 57.97 -16.22
N LYS A 98 14.88 57.55 -17.42
CA LYS A 98 14.88 58.41 -18.60
C LYS A 98 13.47 58.84 -19.00
N THR A 99 12.55 57.88 -19.12
CA THR A 99 11.16 58.15 -19.55
C THR A 99 10.42 59.07 -18.59
N LEU A 100 10.50 58.83 -17.28
CA LEU A 100 9.83 59.69 -16.27
C LEU A 100 10.46 61.09 -16.21
N THR A 101 11.78 61.20 -16.38
CA THR A 101 12.48 62.49 -16.47
C THR A 101 12.01 63.29 -17.69
N ASP A 102 11.89 62.63 -18.85
CA ASP A 102 11.43 63.26 -20.08
C ASP A 102 9.99 63.76 -19.93
N ILE A 103 9.09 62.96 -19.33
CA ILE A 103 7.69 63.34 -19.07
C ILE A 103 7.61 64.55 -18.13
N LEU A 104 8.35 64.55 -17.01
CA LEU A 104 8.35 65.68 -16.08
C LEU A 104 8.92 66.95 -16.72
N ASN A 105 10.01 66.85 -17.46
CA ASN A 105 10.61 67.98 -18.16
C ASN A 105 9.68 68.57 -19.22
N GLN A 106 8.99 67.72 -19.99
CA GLN A 106 7.97 68.17 -20.94
C GLN A 106 6.84 68.92 -20.24
N LYS A 107 6.39 68.41 -19.08
CA LYS A 107 5.32 69.05 -18.31
C LYS A 107 5.76 70.37 -17.68
N ILE A 108 6.98 70.44 -17.14
CA ILE A 108 7.57 71.66 -16.62
C ILE A 108 7.67 72.71 -17.73
N ALA A 109 8.18 72.33 -18.91
CA ALA A 109 8.29 73.22 -20.05
C ALA A 109 6.90 73.72 -20.54
N ALA A 110 5.88 72.85 -20.52
CA ALA A 110 4.51 73.23 -20.86
C ALA A 110 3.91 74.24 -19.86
N ILE A 111 4.17 74.09 -18.56
CA ILE A 111 3.68 75.03 -17.52
C ILE A 111 4.48 76.35 -17.54
N GLU A 112 5.78 76.30 -17.84
CA GLU A 112 6.66 77.47 -17.99
C GLU A 112 6.46 78.21 -19.34
N GLY A 113 5.67 77.65 -20.27
CA GLY A 113 5.37 78.26 -21.57
C GLY A 113 6.54 78.22 -22.56
N ARG A 114 7.52 77.31 -22.37
CA ARG A 114 8.64 77.11 -23.29
C ARG A 114 8.20 76.19 -24.44
N ALA A 115 8.52 76.57 -25.67
CA ALA A 115 8.28 75.73 -26.85
C ALA A 115 9.02 74.40 -26.73
N LEU A 116 8.30 73.28 -26.81
CA LEU A 116 8.87 71.93 -26.78
C LEU A 116 9.57 71.63 -28.13
N PRO A 117 10.80 71.08 -28.14
CA PRO A 117 11.38 70.53 -29.35
C PRO A 117 10.52 69.34 -29.81
N ASN A 118 9.85 69.48 -30.94
CA ASN A 118 9.07 68.40 -31.55
C ASN A 118 10.06 67.41 -32.18
N PRO A 119 10.19 66.15 -31.70
CA PRO A 119 10.99 65.16 -32.40
C PRO A 119 10.26 64.82 -33.70
N GLY A 120 10.82 65.23 -34.83
CA GLY A 120 10.24 64.98 -36.14
C GLY A 120 9.90 63.51 -36.33
N VAL A 121 8.66 63.25 -36.73
CA VAL A 121 8.18 61.94 -37.17
C VAL A 121 9.02 61.51 -38.38
N LYS A 122 10.04 60.68 -38.16
CA LYS A 122 10.65 59.90 -39.24
C LYS A 122 9.70 58.75 -39.53
N ASN A 123 9.12 58.74 -40.73
CA ASN A 123 8.35 57.60 -41.22
C ASN A 123 9.30 56.42 -41.46
N ASP A 124 9.48 55.57 -40.45
CA ASP A 124 10.15 54.29 -40.59
C ASP A 124 9.20 53.25 -41.24
N PRO A 125 9.66 52.42 -42.19
CA PRO A 125 8.86 51.37 -42.83
C PRO A 125 8.34 50.27 -41.86
N ILE A 126 8.75 50.31 -40.59
CA ILE A 126 8.25 49.44 -39.50
C ILE A 126 6.76 49.68 -39.21
N ALA A 127 6.22 50.86 -39.50
CA ALA A 127 4.82 51.18 -39.21
C ALA A 127 3.79 50.37 -40.04
N VAL A 128 4.17 49.87 -41.22
CA VAL A 128 3.31 49.02 -42.06
C VAL A 128 3.31 47.57 -41.56
N GLY A 129 4.46 47.05 -41.13
CA GLY A 129 4.57 45.75 -40.47
C GLY A 129 3.77 45.68 -39.16
N VAL A 130 3.91 46.70 -38.32
CA VAL A 130 3.19 46.80 -37.03
C VAL A 130 1.66 46.87 -37.18
N LYS A 131 1.14 47.41 -38.29
CA LYS A 131 -0.32 47.38 -38.59
C LYS A 131 -0.79 45.99 -39.01
N ASN A 132 -0.05 45.32 -39.89
CA ASN A 132 -0.38 43.96 -40.33
C ASN A 132 -0.27 42.96 -39.18
N ASP A 133 0.71 43.11 -38.30
CA ASP A 133 0.89 42.27 -37.11
C ASP A 133 -0.24 42.46 -36.10
N LYS A 134 -0.75 43.69 -35.93
CA LYS A 134 -1.92 43.98 -35.09
C LYS A 134 -3.21 43.39 -35.65
N GLN A 135 -3.41 43.46 -36.96
CA GLN A 135 -4.57 42.85 -37.63
C GLN A 135 -4.54 41.32 -37.48
N ALA A 136 -3.39 40.69 -37.75
CA ALA A 136 -3.22 39.25 -37.62
C ALA A 136 -3.40 38.75 -36.18
N ALA A 137 -2.93 39.52 -35.19
CA ALA A 137 -3.14 39.25 -33.77
C ALA A 137 -4.61 39.42 -33.34
N PHE A 138 -5.33 40.39 -33.92
CA PHE A 138 -6.76 40.55 -33.69
C PHE A 138 -7.55 39.38 -34.29
N ASP A 139 -7.22 38.97 -35.50
CA ASP A 139 -7.88 37.85 -36.20
C ASP A 139 -7.60 36.49 -35.54
N SER A 140 -6.42 36.30 -34.93
CA SER A 140 -6.14 35.11 -34.11
C SER A 140 -6.94 35.13 -32.80
N TYR A 141 -7.04 36.29 -32.14
CA TYR A 141 -7.84 36.46 -30.92
C TYR A 141 -9.34 36.20 -31.15
N VAL A 142 -9.91 36.71 -32.24
CA VAL A 142 -11.32 36.47 -32.60
C VAL A 142 -11.57 34.98 -32.88
N ARG A 143 -10.64 34.29 -33.52
CA ARG A 143 -10.72 32.83 -33.76
C ARG A 143 -10.62 32.04 -32.46
N GLU A 144 -9.74 32.43 -31.54
CA GLU A 144 -9.63 31.84 -30.22
C GLU A 144 -10.95 31.96 -29.45
N ILE A 145 -11.54 33.16 -29.38
CA ILE A 145 -12.83 33.37 -28.69
C ILE A 145 -13.91 32.45 -29.28
N LYS A 146 -13.99 32.38 -30.61
CA LYS A 146 -14.99 31.54 -31.29
C LYS A 146 -14.79 30.05 -30.97
N ALA A 147 -13.55 29.55 -31.07
CA ALA A 147 -13.22 28.15 -30.81
C ALA A 147 -13.45 27.77 -29.34
N VAL A 148 -13.08 28.65 -28.40
CA VAL A 148 -13.31 28.45 -26.96
C VAL A 148 -14.82 28.43 -26.66
N LYS A 149 -15.61 29.34 -27.25
CA LYS A 149 -17.07 29.37 -27.08
C LYS A 149 -17.72 28.08 -27.60
N GLU A 150 -17.39 27.65 -28.81
CA GLU A 150 -17.92 26.41 -29.39
C GLU A 150 -17.55 25.17 -28.55
N GLY A 151 -16.32 25.13 -28.03
CA GLY A 151 -15.90 24.07 -27.11
C GLY A 151 -16.67 24.07 -25.79
N ILE A 152 -16.87 25.24 -25.18
CA ILE A 152 -17.68 25.39 -23.96
C ILE A 152 -19.12 24.94 -24.21
N ASP A 153 -19.72 25.30 -25.35
CA ASP A 153 -21.08 24.89 -25.72
C ASP A 153 -21.19 23.36 -25.87
N ARG A 154 -20.19 22.71 -26.48
CA ARG A 154 -20.10 21.23 -26.55
C ARG A 154 -19.98 20.59 -25.18
N VAL A 155 -19.14 21.15 -24.30
CA VAL A 155 -19.02 20.67 -22.91
C VAL A 155 -20.34 20.79 -22.17
N ALA A 156 -21.07 21.90 -22.34
CA ALA A 156 -22.38 22.09 -21.74
C ALA A 156 -23.40 21.06 -22.27
N GLU A 157 -23.33 20.69 -23.55
CA GLU A 157 -24.18 19.65 -24.13
C GLU A 157 -23.85 18.26 -23.58
N TYR A 158 -22.57 17.87 -23.53
CA TYR A 158 -22.14 16.60 -22.94
C TYR A 158 -22.54 16.48 -21.47
N LYS A 159 -22.52 17.58 -20.72
CA LYS A 159 -22.99 17.61 -19.33
C LYS A 159 -24.51 17.44 -19.24
N ARG A 160 -25.29 18.08 -20.11
CA ARG A 160 -26.76 17.90 -20.14
C ARG A 160 -27.17 16.48 -20.52
N SER A 161 -26.38 15.80 -21.36
CA SER A 161 -26.64 14.41 -21.77
C SER A 161 -26.08 13.36 -20.81
N GLY A 162 -25.43 13.76 -19.71
CA GLY A 162 -24.83 12.85 -18.72
C GLY A 162 -23.53 12.17 -19.19
N GLN A 163 -22.97 12.60 -20.32
CA GLN A 163 -21.73 12.05 -20.91
C GLN A 163 -20.48 12.70 -20.29
N ASN A 164 -20.30 12.55 -18.97
CA ASN A 164 -19.23 13.21 -18.22
C ASN A 164 -17.83 12.92 -18.78
N LYS A 165 -17.56 11.67 -19.20
CA LYS A 165 -16.24 11.28 -19.75
C LYS A 165 -15.90 12.01 -21.06
N GLU A 166 -16.89 12.30 -21.91
CA GLU A 166 -16.67 13.05 -23.16
C GLU A 166 -16.54 14.55 -22.88
N ALA A 167 -17.29 15.07 -21.90
CA ALA A 167 -17.09 16.43 -21.39
C ALA A 167 -15.66 16.62 -20.87
N ASP A 168 -15.12 15.67 -20.10
CA ASP A 168 -13.76 15.75 -19.54
C ASP A 168 -12.68 15.76 -20.62
N ARG A 169 -12.87 14.96 -21.68
CA ARG A 169 -11.96 14.92 -22.84
C ARG A 169 -11.94 16.26 -23.57
N GLU A 170 -13.12 16.86 -23.79
CA GLU A 170 -13.24 18.15 -24.45
C GLU A 170 -12.64 19.28 -23.60
N ILE A 171 -12.88 19.27 -22.28
CA ILE A 171 -12.25 20.22 -21.34
C ILE A 171 -10.72 20.06 -21.35
N SER A 172 -10.23 18.82 -21.37
CA SER A 172 -8.79 18.53 -21.43
C SER A 172 -8.16 19.00 -22.75
N LEU A 173 -8.88 18.85 -23.86
CA LEU A 173 -8.46 19.35 -25.16
C LEU A 173 -8.38 20.88 -25.14
N LEU A 174 -9.44 21.56 -24.70
CA LEU A 174 -9.47 23.02 -24.56
C LEU A 174 -8.36 23.55 -23.65
N SER A 175 -8.09 22.87 -22.53
CA SER A 175 -7.02 23.24 -21.59
C SER A 175 -5.62 23.12 -22.20
N ARG A 176 -5.40 22.17 -23.11
CA ARG A 176 -4.13 22.00 -23.83
C ARG A 176 -3.97 23.02 -24.96
N THR A 177 -5.06 23.31 -25.68
CA THR A 177 -5.05 24.22 -26.83
C THR A 177 -5.01 25.69 -26.39
N PHE A 178 -5.68 26.05 -25.28
CA PHE A 178 -5.81 27.42 -24.78
C PHE A 178 -5.47 27.53 -23.28
N PRO A 179 -4.21 27.30 -22.89
CA PRO A 179 -3.81 27.19 -21.48
C PRO A 179 -3.95 28.49 -20.67
N ASN A 180 -3.89 29.66 -21.33
CA ASN A 180 -3.92 30.98 -20.67
C ASN A 180 -5.31 31.63 -20.70
N ASN A 181 -6.33 30.94 -21.22
CA ASN A 181 -7.67 31.50 -21.36
C ASN A 181 -8.47 31.35 -20.05
N PRO A 182 -8.98 32.44 -19.45
CA PRO A 182 -9.64 32.40 -18.14
C PRO A 182 -10.92 31.54 -18.11
N ALA A 183 -11.65 31.45 -19.23
CA ALA A 183 -12.87 30.64 -19.31
C ALA A 183 -12.55 29.13 -19.25
N VAL A 184 -11.47 28.71 -19.92
CA VAL A 184 -11.03 27.31 -19.94
C VAL A 184 -10.48 26.88 -18.57
N ILE A 185 -9.74 27.78 -17.90
CA ILE A 185 -9.24 27.55 -16.53
C ILE A 185 -10.42 27.37 -15.57
N SER A 186 -11.43 28.23 -15.61
CA SER A 186 -12.61 28.11 -14.75
C SER A 186 -13.43 26.83 -15.04
N LEU A 187 -13.51 26.42 -16.30
CA LEU A 187 -14.25 25.22 -16.69
C LEU A 187 -13.60 23.94 -16.15
N SER A 188 -12.27 23.84 -16.23
CA SER A 188 -11.52 22.68 -15.74
C SER A 188 -11.55 22.56 -14.20
N THR A 189 -11.49 23.69 -13.48
CA THR A 189 -11.59 23.70 -12.02
C THR A 189 -12.99 23.34 -11.53
N GLN A 190 -14.04 23.86 -12.18
CA GLN A 190 -15.43 23.56 -11.85
C GLN A 190 -15.77 22.08 -12.08
N ASN A 191 -15.29 21.52 -13.18
CA ASN A 191 -15.55 20.13 -13.53
C ASN A 191 -14.91 19.15 -12.53
N GLY A 192 -13.63 19.36 -12.21
CA GLY A 192 -12.94 18.54 -11.21
C GLY A 192 -13.49 18.71 -9.80
N PHE A 193 -14.22 19.79 -9.49
CA PHE A 193 -14.89 19.95 -8.20
C PHE A 193 -16.16 19.09 -8.09
N ALA A 194 -17.00 19.07 -9.13
CA ALA A 194 -18.24 18.29 -9.13
C ALA A 194 -17.97 16.78 -8.96
N ASP A 195 -17.01 16.24 -9.69
CA ASP A 195 -16.64 14.82 -9.60
C ASP A 195 -16.10 14.48 -8.20
N ARG A 196 -15.23 15.33 -7.62
CA ARG A 196 -14.71 15.13 -6.26
C ARG A 196 -15.80 15.18 -5.20
N VAL A 197 -16.82 16.03 -5.36
CA VAL A 197 -17.95 16.08 -4.42
C VAL A 197 -18.77 14.80 -4.51
N GLN A 198 -19.02 14.30 -5.72
CA GLN A 198 -19.72 13.04 -5.93
C GLN A 198 -18.93 11.85 -5.38
N ASP A 199 -17.66 11.72 -5.74
CA ASP A 199 -16.76 10.67 -5.23
C ASP A 199 -16.67 10.71 -3.69
N SER A 200 -16.60 11.90 -3.11
CA SER A 200 -16.60 12.08 -1.65
C SER A 200 -17.93 11.65 -1.02
N ALA A 201 -19.06 11.92 -1.67
CA ALA A 201 -20.37 11.52 -1.18
C ALA A 201 -20.53 9.99 -1.23
N ASP A 202 -20.13 9.37 -2.35
CA ASP A 202 -20.18 7.92 -2.54
C ASP A 202 -19.26 7.20 -1.54
N PHE A 203 -18.05 7.74 -1.34
CA PHE A 203 -17.12 7.23 -0.34
C PHE A 203 -17.67 7.37 1.09
N ALA A 204 -18.28 8.51 1.43
CA ALA A 204 -18.89 8.72 2.74
C ALA A 204 -20.04 7.73 3.00
N GLN A 205 -20.87 7.44 1.99
CA GLN A 205 -21.92 6.42 2.10
C GLN A 205 -21.34 5.01 2.31
N LEU A 206 -20.32 4.64 1.53
CA LEU A 206 -19.63 3.36 1.67
C LEU A 206 -19.03 3.24 3.08
N GLN A 207 -18.32 4.27 3.54
CA GLN A 207 -17.72 4.30 4.88
C GLN A 207 -18.80 4.15 5.96
N GLN A 208 -19.91 4.88 5.87
CA GLN A 208 -21.01 4.78 6.82
C GLN A 208 -21.58 3.36 6.90
N SER A 209 -21.79 2.72 5.74
CA SER A 209 -22.31 1.34 5.69
C SER A 209 -21.34 0.33 6.34
N ARG A 210 -20.05 0.47 6.08
CA ARG A 210 -19.00 -0.42 6.61
C ARG A 210 -18.80 -0.24 8.12
N ILE A 211 -18.78 1.01 8.60
CA ILE A 211 -18.70 1.31 10.03
C ILE A 211 -19.92 0.73 10.76
N THR A 212 -21.12 0.89 10.19
CA THR A 212 -22.34 0.33 10.79
C THR A 212 -22.28 -1.19 10.89
N LEU A 213 -21.85 -1.89 9.83
CA LEU A 213 -21.68 -3.34 9.86
C LEU A 213 -20.63 -3.79 10.89
N ALA A 214 -19.48 -3.12 10.93
CA ALA A 214 -18.43 -3.42 11.90
C ALA A 214 -18.90 -3.23 13.34
N MET A 215 -19.59 -2.11 13.63
CA MET A 215 -20.15 -1.84 14.95
C MET A 215 -21.23 -2.84 15.34
N ASN A 216 -22.07 -3.25 14.39
CA ASN A 216 -23.04 -4.32 14.63
C ASN A 216 -22.37 -5.65 14.99
N ASP A 217 -21.27 -6.01 14.33
CA ASP A 217 -20.54 -7.24 14.65
C ASP A 217 -19.82 -7.15 16.00
N VAL A 218 -19.30 -5.98 16.38
CA VAL A 218 -18.77 -5.73 17.74
C VAL A 218 -19.89 -5.88 18.78
N MET A 219 -21.05 -5.28 18.56
CA MET A 219 -22.19 -5.40 19.46
C MET A 219 -22.67 -6.86 19.58
N LYS A 220 -22.77 -7.60 18.47
CA LYS A 220 -23.10 -9.04 18.51
C LYS A 220 -22.10 -9.84 19.32
N SER A 221 -20.81 -9.54 19.18
CA SER A 221 -19.74 -10.21 19.94
C SER A 221 -19.78 -9.90 21.44
N SER A 222 -20.39 -8.77 21.82
CA SER A 222 -20.60 -8.40 23.23
C SER A 222 -21.80 -9.06 23.87
N LEU A 223 -22.67 -9.72 23.09
CA LEU A 223 -23.79 -10.47 23.63
C LEU A 223 -23.27 -11.74 24.31
N PRO A 224 -23.77 -12.07 25.52
CA PRO A 224 -23.47 -13.35 26.14
C PRO A 224 -23.90 -14.51 25.24
N ALA A 225 -23.08 -15.56 25.16
CA ALA A 225 -23.43 -16.76 24.44
C ALA A 225 -24.67 -17.44 25.06
N LEU A 226 -25.53 -18.03 24.22
CA LEU A 226 -26.72 -18.77 24.65
C LEU A 226 -26.41 -20.12 25.35
N GLY A 227 -25.15 -20.56 25.29
CA GLY A 227 -24.62 -21.77 25.95
C GLY A 227 -23.10 -21.65 26.11
N ASP A 228 -22.40 -22.78 26.34
CA ASP A 228 -20.94 -22.75 26.59
C ASP A 228 -20.14 -22.19 25.41
N VAL A 229 -20.52 -22.52 24.17
CA VAL A 229 -19.88 -22.04 22.93
C VAL A 229 -20.94 -21.85 21.83
N GLU A 230 -20.96 -20.67 21.20
CA GLU A 230 -21.80 -20.39 20.03
C GLU A 230 -20.95 -20.34 18.75
N PHE A 231 -21.19 -21.28 17.83
CA PHE A 231 -20.50 -21.31 16.54
C PHE A 231 -21.24 -20.47 15.48
N PRO A 232 -20.53 -19.90 14.49
CA PRO A 232 -21.17 -19.27 13.35
C PRO A 232 -22.12 -20.22 12.61
N LYS A 233 -23.22 -19.69 12.05
CA LYS A 233 -24.19 -20.50 11.27
C LYS A 233 -23.55 -21.26 10.11
N ASP A 234 -22.47 -20.73 9.54
CA ASP A 234 -21.70 -21.32 8.44
C ASP A 234 -20.51 -22.17 8.91
N TRP A 235 -20.53 -22.64 10.17
CA TRP A 235 -19.44 -23.43 10.74
C TRP A 235 -19.21 -24.73 9.97
N LYS A 236 -20.28 -25.41 9.55
CA LYS A 236 -20.19 -26.68 8.82
C LYS A 236 -19.46 -26.49 7.48
N GLU A 237 -19.79 -25.45 6.74
CA GLU A 237 -19.17 -25.09 5.47
C GLU A 237 -17.73 -24.63 5.66
N LYS A 238 -17.46 -23.81 6.68
CA LYS A 238 -16.10 -23.39 7.05
C LYS A 238 -15.23 -24.60 7.40
N THR A 239 -15.74 -25.53 8.19
CA THR A 239 -15.04 -26.75 8.59
C THR A 239 -14.83 -27.68 7.39
N ALA A 240 -15.82 -27.86 6.52
CA ALA A 240 -15.67 -28.63 5.28
C ALA A 240 -14.60 -28.02 4.35
N ARG A 241 -14.55 -26.69 4.22
CA ARG A 241 -13.50 -26.00 3.45
C ARG A 241 -12.12 -26.18 4.06
N ARG A 242 -11.99 -26.16 5.40
CA ARG A 242 -10.73 -26.40 6.11
C ARG A 242 -10.26 -27.86 6.00
N LEU A 243 -11.20 -28.80 6.05
CA LEU A 243 -10.93 -30.25 5.95
C LEU A 243 -10.58 -30.72 4.54
N LYS A 244 -10.72 -29.85 3.52
CA LYS A 244 -10.41 -30.15 2.11
C LYS A 244 -8.89 -30.23 1.85
N THR A 245 -8.17 -31.00 2.65
CA THR A 245 -6.71 -31.14 2.63
C THR A 245 -6.36 -32.54 2.10
N ILE A 246 -6.33 -32.69 0.77
CA ILE A 246 -5.96 -33.91 0.02
C ILE A 246 -6.72 -35.14 0.55
N ASP A 247 -7.90 -35.39 -0.01
CA ASP A 247 -8.57 -36.67 0.20
C ASP A 247 -7.64 -37.78 -0.28
N LEU A 248 -7.10 -38.55 0.66
CA LEU A 248 -6.47 -39.82 0.34
C LEU A 248 -7.46 -40.62 -0.48
N THR A 249 -7.03 -41.09 -1.65
CA THR A 249 -7.88 -41.97 -2.45
C THR A 249 -8.22 -43.21 -1.64
N GLU A 250 -9.36 -43.84 -1.93
CA GLU A 250 -9.77 -45.07 -1.23
C GLU A 250 -8.71 -46.18 -1.31
N GLN A 251 -7.90 -46.18 -2.38
CA GLN A 251 -6.76 -47.10 -2.50
C GLN A 251 -5.59 -46.71 -1.58
N GLU A 252 -5.23 -45.43 -1.48
CA GLU A 252 -4.17 -44.97 -0.56
C GLU A 252 -4.56 -45.23 0.90
N LYS A 253 -5.84 -45.06 1.25
CA LYS A 253 -6.33 -45.42 2.59
C LYS A 253 -6.13 -46.91 2.88
N LYS A 254 -6.51 -47.79 1.94
CA LYS A 254 -6.30 -49.25 2.07
C LYS A 254 -4.82 -49.61 2.21
N ILE A 255 -3.93 -48.94 1.47
CA ILE A 255 -2.48 -49.12 1.58
C ILE A 255 -1.98 -48.69 2.97
N ILE A 256 -2.43 -47.55 3.47
CA ILE A 256 -2.05 -47.08 4.80
C ILE A 256 -2.57 -48.02 5.90
N GLU A 257 -3.80 -48.53 5.76
CA GLU A 257 -4.38 -49.52 6.67
C GLU A 257 -3.59 -50.84 6.66
N SER A 258 -3.20 -51.35 5.49
CA SER A 258 -2.42 -52.58 5.40
C SER A 258 -1.02 -52.41 6.02
N LEU A 259 -0.39 -51.25 5.85
CA LEU A 259 0.89 -50.91 6.47
C LEU A 259 0.82 -50.84 8.01
N ASN A 260 -0.35 -50.53 8.57
CA ASN A 260 -0.55 -50.46 10.03
C ASN A 260 -0.86 -51.83 10.67
N LYS A 261 -1.13 -52.89 9.87
CA LYS A 261 -1.40 -54.22 10.41
C LYS A 261 -0.14 -54.80 11.08
N PRO A 262 -0.27 -55.42 12.26
CA PRO A 262 0.85 -56.11 12.87
C PRO A 262 1.19 -57.38 12.08
N ILE A 263 2.47 -57.61 11.83
CA ILE A 263 2.98 -58.82 11.19
C ILE A 263 3.99 -59.52 12.09
N VAL A 264 4.15 -60.82 11.86
CA VAL A 264 5.15 -61.66 12.51
C VAL A 264 6.10 -62.14 11.43
N VAL A 265 7.37 -61.82 11.58
CA VAL A 265 8.42 -62.10 10.61
C VAL A 265 9.67 -62.56 11.35
N ASP A 266 10.24 -63.68 10.90
CA ASP A 266 11.55 -64.18 11.33
C ASP A 266 12.39 -64.46 10.09
N TRP A 267 13.28 -63.53 9.76
CA TRP A 267 14.25 -63.71 8.68
C TRP A 267 15.64 -63.90 9.27
N ASN A 268 16.25 -65.03 8.93
CA ASN A 268 17.63 -65.34 9.25
C ASN A 268 18.44 -65.38 7.96
N ASN A 269 19.22 -64.32 7.72
CA ASN A 269 20.12 -64.21 6.57
C ASN A 269 19.41 -64.34 5.20
N ARG A 270 18.22 -63.73 5.07
CA ARG A 270 17.40 -63.82 3.85
C ARG A 270 17.75 -62.71 2.86
N PRO A 271 17.83 -62.97 1.54
CA PRO A 271 18.06 -61.92 0.54
C PRO A 271 16.99 -60.82 0.63
N LEU A 272 17.39 -59.56 0.43
CA LEU A 272 16.48 -58.41 0.48
C LEU A 272 15.33 -58.55 -0.52
N ASP A 273 15.59 -59.02 -1.74
CA ASP A 273 14.56 -59.23 -2.77
C ASP A 273 13.45 -60.19 -2.29
N GLU A 274 13.84 -61.30 -1.68
CA GLU A 274 12.89 -62.28 -1.13
C GLU A 274 12.14 -61.73 0.09
N ALA A 275 12.82 -61.00 0.98
CA ALA A 275 12.19 -60.37 2.13
C ALA A 275 11.16 -59.31 1.69
N MET A 276 11.47 -58.56 0.63
CA MET A 276 10.55 -57.59 0.02
C MET A 276 9.36 -58.29 -0.65
N GLN A 277 9.57 -59.40 -1.35
CA GLN A 277 8.48 -60.18 -1.93
C GLN A 277 7.57 -60.77 -0.84
N ASP A 278 8.14 -61.25 0.27
CA ASP A 278 7.41 -61.77 1.42
C ASP A 278 6.55 -60.69 2.10
N LEU A 279 7.10 -59.46 2.24
CA LEU A 279 6.34 -58.30 2.69
C LEU A 279 5.22 -57.92 1.70
N SER A 280 5.48 -57.95 0.40
CA SER A 280 4.47 -57.67 -0.61
C SER A 280 3.29 -58.66 -0.53
N ASN A 281 3.59 -59.94 -0.31
CA ASN A 281 2.59 -61.01 -0.19
C ASN A 281 1.79 -60.91 1.11
N SER A 282 2.46 -60.67 2.24
CA SER A 282 1.80 -60.53 3.56
C SER A 282 0.93 -59.28 3.67
N LEU A 283 1.32 -58.19 2.99
CA LEU A 283 0.54 -56.95 2.93
C LEU A 283 -0.61 -56.99 1.92
N ASP A 284 -0.61 -57.95 0.99
CA ASP A 284 -1.47 -57.96 -0.19
C ASP A 284 -1.41 -56.63 -0.98
N GLN A 285 -0.21 -56.04 -1.06
CA GLN A 285 0.06 -54.78 -1.77
C GLN A 285 1.33 -54.91 -2.59
N LYS A 286 1.34 -54.31 -3.78
CA LYS A 286 2.53 -54.30 -4.65
C LYS A 286 3.56 -53.30 -4.15
N LEU A 287 4.78 -53.77 -3.91
CA LEU A 287 5.94 -52.93 -3.61
C LEU A 287 6.71 -52.68 -4.91
N PHE A 288 6.87 -51.41 -5.29
CA PHE A 288 7.64 -51.02 -6.46
C PHE A 288 9.02 -50.52 -6.03
N ILE A 289 10.07 -51.23 -6.45
CA ILE A 289 11.45 -50.81 -6.15
C ILE A 289 11.97 -49.98 -7.31
N ASP A 290 12.39 -48.75 -7.02
CA ASP A 290 12.99 -47.87 -8.01
C ASP A 290 14.41 -48.32 -8.34
N LYS A 291 14.60 -48.82 -9.56
CA LYS A 291 15.90 -49.30 -10.04
C LYS A 291 16.97 -48.22 -9.96
N LYS A 292 16.62 -46.97 -10.27
CA LYS A 292 17.55 -45.85 -10.22
C LYS A 292 18.06 -45.60 -8.79
N SER A 293 17.18 -45.61 -7.78
CA SER A 293 17.59 -45.51 -6.38
C SER A 293 18.52 -46.66 -5.93
N ILE A 294 18.35 -47.88 -6.46
CA ILE A 294 19.26 -49.00 -6.18
C ILE A 294 20.62 -48.76 -6.83
N ASP A 295 20.63 -48.36 -8.10
CA ASP A 295 21.84 -48.13 -8.89
C ASP A 295 22.67 -46.97 -8.32
N ASP A 296 22.02 -45.86 -7.94
CA ASP A 296 22.65 -44.67 -7.36
C ASP A 296 23.35 -44.97 -6.03
N LEU A 297 22.83 -45.93 -5.24
CA LEU A 297 23.42 -46.38 -3.98
C LEU A 297 24.34 -47.62 -4.13
N GLY A 298 24.40 -48.22 -5.33
CA GLY A 298 25.18 -49.44 -5.57
C GLY A 298 24.75 -50.64 -4.71
N ILE A 299 23.45 -50.75 -4.39
CA ILE A 299 22.94 -51.77 -3.47
C ILE A 299 22.76 -53.10 -4.21
N ASP A 300 23.35 -54.17 -3.68
CA ASP A 300 23.03 -55.54 -4.12
C ASP A 300 21.79 -56.07 -3.38
N LEU A 301 20.71 -56.33 -4.13
CA LEU A 301 19.45 -56.90 -3.63
C LEU A 301 19.62 -58.31 -3.02
N ARG A 302 20.75 -58.98 -3.28
CA ARG A 302 21.09 -60.28 -2.69
C ARG A 302 21.71 -60.18 -1.30
N LYS A 303 22.08 -58.97 -0.86
CA LYS A 303 22.64 -58.76 0.47
C LYS A 303 21.65 -59.26 1.52
N PRO A 304 22.07 -60.16 2.42
CA PRO A 304 21.15 -60.76 3.36
C PRO A 304 20.74 -59.74 4.43
N VAL A 305 19.49 -59.84 4.86
CA VAL A 305 18.90 -59.10 5.96
C VAL A 305 18.42 -60.09 7.00
N SER A 306 18.71 -59.79 8.26
CA SER A 306 18.21 -60.54 9.41
C SER A 306 17.34 -59.61 10.25
N LEU A 307 16.09 -60.01 10.46
CA LEU A 307 15.14 -59.25 11.27
C LEU A 307 14.14 -60.19 11.91
N GLN A 308 13.91 -59.97 13.20
CA GLN A 308 12.88 -60.64 13.97
C GLN A 308 11.91 -59.59 14.49
N ALA A 309 10.65 -59.73 14.09
CA ALA A 309 9.58 -58.81 14.46
C ALA A 309 8.34 -59.61 14.85
N ASN A 310 7.90 -59.46 16.10
CA ASN A 310 6.73 -60.15 16.63
C ASN A 310 5.65 -59.13 17.00
N GLY A 311 4.58 -59.05 16.19
CA GLY A 311 3.46 -58.14 16.45
C GLY A 311 3.78 -56.67 16.21
N VAL A 312 4.76 -56.39 15.35
CA VAL A 312 5.15 -55.02 14.97
C VAL A 312 4.40 -54.63 13.70
N ALA A 313 3.96 -53.37 13.59
CA ALA A 313 3.32 -52.86 12.38
C ALA A 313 4.21 -53.05 11.14
N SER A 314 3.64 -53.55 10.05
CA SER A 314 4.35 -53.79 8.79
C SER A 314 5.15 -52.60 8.30
N ARG A 315 4.63 -51.39 8.50
CA ARG A 315 5.31 -50.13 8.20
C ARG A 315 6.69 -50.04 8.86
N THR A 316 6.74 -50.35 10.15
CA THR A 316 7.97 -50.28 10.95
C THR A 316 8.96 -51.35 10.49
N VAL A 317 8.47 -52.57 10.23
CA VAL A 317 9.29 -53.67 9.70
C VAL A 317 9.90 -53.29 8.35
N LEU A 318 9.07 -52.83 7.40
CA LEU A 318 9.51 -52.38 6.08
C LEU A 318 10.54 -51.25 6.19
N ARG A 319 10.29 -50.25 7.04
CA ARG A 319 11.20 -49.13 7.21
C ARG A 319 12.53 -49.55 7.85
N GLN A 320 12.52 -50.49 8.79
CA GLN A 320 13.73 -51.00 9.44
C GLN A 320 14.60 -51.81 8.47
N VAL A 321 14.00 -52.66 7.63
CA VAL A 321 14.70 -53.39 6.57
C VAL A 321 15.38 -52.42 5.60
N LEU A 322 14.62 -51.45 5.10
CA LEU A 322 15.11 -50.50 4.11
C LEU A 322 16.18 -49.55 4.68
N ALA A 323 16.02 -49.13 5.94
CA ALA A 323 16.97 -48.25 6.61
C ALA A 323 18.39 -48.85 6.69
N SER A 324 18.51 -50.18 6.82
CA SER A 324 19.81 -50.87 6.85
C SER A 324 20.62 -50.71 5.55
N GLN A 325 19.96 -50.38 4.44
CA GLN A 325 20.58 -50.19 3.13
C GLN A 325 20.48 -48.73 2.65
N GLY A 326 20.04 -47.79 3.48
CA GLY A 326 19.86 -46.38 3.08
C GLY A 326 18.66 -46.13 2.17
N LEU A 327 17.71 -47.07 2.10
CA LEU A 327 16.46 -46.94 1.37
C LEU A 327 15.32 -46.53 2.31
N THR A 328 14.24 -46.01 1.74
CA THR A 328 12.99 -45.73 2.42
C THR A 328 11.82 -46.00 1.48
N PHE A 329 10.60 -45.93 1.97
CA PHE A 329 9.42 -46.05 1.13
C PHE A 329 8.55 -44.78 1.24
N VAL A 330 7.79 -44.51 0.18
CA VAL A 330 6.79 -43.44 0.14
C VAL A 330 5.54 -43.99 -0.55
N VAL A 331 4.36 -43.74 0.03
CA VAL A 331 3.08 -44.01 -0.64
C VAL A 331 2.77 -42.83 -1.56
N LYS A 332 2.78 -43.09 -2.87
CA LYS A 332 2.47 -42.08 -3.89
C LYS A 332 1.84 -42.74 -5.11
N ASP A 333 0.87 -42.07 -5.71
CA ASP A 333 0.19 -42.52 -6.93
C ASP A 333 -0.42 -43.93 -6.74
N GLN A 334 -1.03 -44.18 -5.57
CA GLN A 334 -1.67 -45.44 -5.21
C GLN A 334 -0.74 -46.67 -5.16
N VAL A 335 0.58 -46.46 -5.06
CA VAL A 335 1.56 -47.54 -4.93
C VAL A 335 2.58 -47.24 -3.83
N ILE A 336 3.16 -48.30 -3.25
CA ILE A 336 4.28 -48.18 -2.32
C ILE A 336 5.57 -48.17 -3.13
N GLN A 337 6.25 -47.02 -3.18
CA GLN A 337 7.51 -46.87 -3.91
C GLN A 337 8.67 -46.94 -2.93
N VAL A 338 9.61 -47.85 -3.18
CA VAL A 338 10.88 -47.96 -2.44
C VAL A 338 11.94 -47.17 -3.20
N VAL A 339 12.48 -46.15 -2.54
CA VAL A 339 13.38 -45.16 -3.12
C VAL A 339 14.49 -44.83 -2.12
N ASP A 340 15.54 -44.15 -2.57
CA ASP A 340 16.57 -43.59 -1.71
C ASP A 340 16.03 -42.40 -0.89
N VAL A 341 16.72 -42.07 0.20
CA VAL A 341 16.31 -41.00 1.12
C VAL A 341 16.34 -39.62 0.44
N GLU A 342 17.18 -39.39 -0.56
CA GLU A 342 17.25 -38.08 -1.25
C GLU A 342 16.08 -37.89 -2.20
N LYS A 343 15.76 -38.89 -3.01
CA LYS A 343 14.56 -38.88 -3.86
C LYS A 343 13.28 -38.83 -3.03
N ALA A 344 13.23 -39.54 -1.91
CA ALA A 344 12.09 -39.50 -1.01
C ALA A 344 11.80 -38.07 -0.50
N LYS A 345 12.84 -37.29 -0.16
CA LYS A 345 12.68 -35.87 0.26
C LYS A 345 11.95 -35.05 -0.79
N ASN A 346 12.20 -35.29 -2.08
CA ASN A 346 11.57 -34.57 -3.19
C ASN A 346 10.11 -34.98 -3.44
N MET A 347 9.66 -36.10 -2.86
CA MET A 347 8.29 -36.60 -2.96
C MET A 347 7.42 -36.23 -1.76
N LEU A 348 7.99 -35.59 -0.73
CA LEU A 348 7.25 -35.19 0.47
C LEU A 348 6.33 -34.00 0.20
N VAL A 349 5.20 -33.99 0.90
CA VAL A 349 4.26 -32.88 0.93
C VAL A 349 4.56 -32.00 2.13
N THR A 350 4.39 -30.68 1.99
CA THR A 350 4.47 -29.74 3.12
C THR A 350 3.07 -29.36 3.55
N ARG A 351 2.75 -29.54 4.84
CA ARG A 351 1.49 -29.09 5.46
C ARG A 351 1.76 -28.22 6.67
N VAL A 352 0.87 -27.26 6.89
CA VAL A 352 0.90 -26.33 8.03
C VAL A 352 -0.23 -26.72 8.99
N TYR A 353 0.12 -26.97 10.25
CA TYR A 353 -0.83 -27.28 11.32
C TYR A 353 -0.78 -26.16 12.37
N TYR A 354 -1.92 -25.50 12.57
CA TYR A 354 -2.04 -24.47 13.59
C TYR A 354 -2.02 -25.10 14.99
N LEU A 355 -1.18 -24.56 15.88
CA LEU A 355 -1.02 -25.02 17.25
C LEU A 355 -1.37 -23.96 18.30
N GLY A 356 -1.77 -22.74 17.91
CA GLY A 356 -1.89 -21.61 18.82
C GLY A 356 -2.71 -21.89 20.08
N ASP A 357 -3.86 -22.55 19.94
CA ASP A 357 -4.73 -22.92 21.06
C ASP A 357 -4.10 -23.97 22.01
N VAL A 358 -3.22 -24.83 21.48
CA VAL A 358 -2.57 -25.90 22.26
C VAL A 358 -1.33 -25.39 23.00
N VAL A 359 -0.59 -24.46 22.39
CA VAL A 359 0.72 -24.01 22.91
C VAL A 359 0.61 -22.77 23.80
N GLN A 360 -0.40 -21.94 23.57
CA GLN A 360 -0.71 -20.80 24.42
C GLN A 360 -1.41 -21.36 25.67
N GLY A 361 -0.72 -21.32 26.80
CA GLY A 361 -1.22 -21.91 28.03
C GLY A 361 -2.62 -21.39 28.37
N VAL A 362 -3.59 -22.30 28.45
CA VAL A 362 -4.88 -22.06 29.10
C VAL A 362 -4.59 -21.87 30.58
N GLY A 363 -4.30 -20.64 30.99
CA GLY A 363 -4.22 -20.30 32.41
C GLY A 363 -5.56 -20.58 33.08
N PRO A 364 -5.61 -20.74 34.41
CA PRO A 364 -6.84 -21.03 35.18
C PRO A 364 -7.97 -19.97 35.05
N PHE A 365 -7.80 -18.95 34.20
CA PHE A 365 -8.72 -17.84 33.95
C PHE A 365 -8.98 -17.56 32.47
N ALA A 366 -9.01 -18.57 31.59
CA ALA A 366 -9.46 -18.43 30.20
C ALA A 366 -8.83 -17.22 29.44
N GLY A 367 -7.51 -17.09 29.55
CA GLY A 367 -6.71 -15.99 29.03
C GLY A 367 -5.45 -15.91 29.86
N SER A 368 -4.29 -16.14 29.27
CA SER A 368 -3.03 -16.21 30.03
C SER A 368 -2.83 -14.93 30.85
N LEU A 369 -2.43 -15.07 32.12
CA LEU A 369 -1.66 -14.04 32.79
C LEU A 369 -0.36 -13.91 31.97
N THR A 370 -0.36 -12.95 31.04
CA THR A 370 0.78 -12.60 30.19
C THR A 370 1.90 -12.08 31.10
N TRP A 371 2.88 -12.92 31.45
CA TRP A 371 4.00 -12.52 32.34
C TRP A 371 5.05 -11.65 31.64
N GLY A 372 4.63 -10.98 30.56
CA GLY A 372 5.45 -10.20 29.65
C GLY A 372 5.93 -11.02 28.43
N PRO A 373 6.33 -10.34 27.33
CA PRO A 373 6.59 -10.98 26.04
C PRO A 373 7.67 -12.06 26.06
N LEU A 374 8.64 -11.97 26.97
CA LEU A 374 9.79 -12.87 27.02
C LEU A 374 9.47 -14.20 27.72
N VAL A 375 8.70 -14.17 28.81
CA VAL A 375 8.33 -15.37 29.57
C VAL A 375 7.34 -16.21 28.77
N ASP A 376 6.36 -15.55 28.14
CA ASP A 376 5.38 -16.20 27.28
C ASP A 376 6.02 -16.85 26.06
N PHE A 377 7.06 -16.22 25.49
CA PHE A 377 7.85 -16.80 24.40
C PHE A 377 8.53 -18.09 24.83
N GLN A 378 9.24 -18.08 25.98
CA GLN A 378 9.96 -19.25 26.48
C GLN A 378 9.03 -20.42 26.80
N GLN A 379 7.87 -20.15 27.43
CA GLN A 379 6.89 -21.19 27.73
C GLN A 379 6.24 -21.75 26.45
N THR A 380 5.93 -20.89 25.48
CA THR A 380 5.39 -21.34 24.19
C THR A 380 6.40 -22.25 23.49
N MET A 381 7.68 -21.88 23.49
CA MET A 381 8.74 -22.68 22.88
C MET A 381 8.92 -24.04 23.58
N SER A 382 8.88 -24.09 24.92
CA SER A 382 8.99 -25.36 25.65
C SER A 382 7.79 -26.28 25.40
N ASN A 383 6.57 -25.72 25.37
CA ASN A 383 5.36 -26.46 25.02
C ASN A 383 5.43 -27.03 23.59
N VAL A 384 5.86 -26.20 22.64
CA VAL A 384 6.07 -26.60 21.24
C VAL A 384 7.10 -27.72 21.14
N GLU A 385 8.23 -27.60 21.83
CA GLU A 385 9.27 -28.64 21.83
C GLU A 385 8.74 -29.97 22.36
N ALA A 386 7.94 -29.94 23.44
CA ALA A 386 7.30 -31.13 23.98
C ALA A 386 6.35 -31.78 22.97
N ILE A 387 5.53 -30.99 22.27
CA ILE A 387 4.62 -31.47 21.22
C ILE A 387 5.41 -32.05 20.04
N MET A 388 6.43 -31.35 19.55
CA MET A 388 7.28 -31.82 18.46
C MET A 388 7.98 -33.14 18.83
N LYS A 389 8.45 -33.26 20.07
CA LYS A 389 9.06 -34.50 20.58
C LYS A 389 8.04 -35.64 20.65
N SER A 390 6.83 -35.38 21.14
CA SER A 390 5.74 -36.36 21.19
C SER A 390 5.35 -36.85 19.79
N ILE A 391 5.19 -35.93 18.83
CA ILE A 391 4.91 -36.24 17.43
C ILE A 391 6.01 -37.14 16.86
N LYS A 392 7.28 -36.78 17.05
CA LYS A 392 8.42 -37.57 16.55
C LYS A 392 8.49 -38.96 17.17
N ALA A 393 8.13 -39.10 18.44
CA ALA A 393 8.18 -40.37 19.16
C ALA A 393 6.99 -41.29 18.86
N THR A 394 5.83 -40.74 18.51
CA THR A 394 4.58 -41.51 18.36
C THR A 394 4.26 -41.80 16.90
N ILE A 395 4.54 -40.86 16.01
CA ILE A 395 4.16 -40.93 14.60
C ILE A 395 5.36 -41.35 13.78
N ASP A 396 5.40 -42.62 13.36
CA ASP A 396 6.44 -43.21 12.52
C ASP A 396 7.86 -42.73 12.89
N PRO A 397 8.43 -43.17 14.02
CA PRO A 397 9.68 -42.62 14.53
C PRO A 397 10.81 -42.64 13.50
N LEU A 398 10.91 -43.71 12.71
CA LEU A 398 11.94 -43.88 11.68
C LEU A 398 11.71 -42.99 10.43
N SER A 399 10.60 -42.25 10.34
CA SER A 399 10.33 -41.32 9.23
C SER A 399 11.04 -39.99 9.36
N TRP A 400 11.39 -39.59 10.57
CA TRP A 400 11.97 -38.29 10.87
C TRP A 400 13.47 -38.25 10.56
N LYS A 401 13.93 -37.08 10.12
CA LYS A 401 15.32 -36.80 9.78
C LYS A 401 16.30 -37.18 10.89
N GLU A 402 15.91 -36.98 12.15
CA GLU A 402 16.71 -37.33 13.32
C GLU A 402 16.96 -38.84 13.44
N ASN A 403 16.06 -39.66 12.89
CA ASN A 403 16.15 -41.13 12.89
C ASN A 403 16.50 -41.69 11.51
N GLY A 404 17.07 -40.87 10.61
CA GLY A 404 17.51 -41.29 9.28
C GLY A 404 16.44 -41.25 8.18
N GLY A 405 15.21 -40.84 8.50
CA GLY A 405 14.14 -40.69 7.51
C GLY A 405 14.16 -39.36 6.76
N PRO A 406 13.28 -39.17 5.76
CA PRO A 406 13.26 -37.96 4.94
C PRO A 406 12.43 -36.81 5.55
N ALA A 407 11.57 -37.08 6.54
CA ALA A 407 10.59 -36.12 7.06
C ALA A 407 11.18 -35.10 8.05
N SER A 408 10.58 -33.91 8.11
CA SER A 408 10.98 -32.85 9.04
C SER A 408 9.78 -32.10 9.59
N VAL A 409 9.90 -31.62 10.82
CA VAL A 409 8.93 -30.74 11.47
C VAL A 409 9.64 -29.52 12.05
N THR A 410 9.08 -28.34 11.84
CA THR A 410 9.63 -27.06 12.31
C THR A 410 8.50 -26.17 12.81
N PHE A 411 8.75 -25.40 13.85
CA PHE A 411 7.78 -24.45 14.38
C PHE A 411 7.98 -23.05 13.79
N HIS A 412 6.87 -22.41 13.41
CA HIS A 412 6.82 -21.05 12.93
C HIS A 412 6.07 -20.18 13.94
N PHE A 413 6.83 -19.46 14.77
CA PHE A 413 6.31 -18.67 15.89
C PHE A 413 5.28 -17.60 15.47
N PRO A 414 5.48 -16.77 14.44
CA PRO A 414 4.54 -15.69 14.10
C PRO A 414 3.13 -16.17 13.75
N SER A 415 3.00 -17.36 13.16
CA SER A 415 1.71 -17.96 12.83
C SER A 415 1.28 -19.04 13.83
N MET A 416 2.03 -19.23 14.92
CA MET A 416 1.80 -20.26 15.94
C MET A 416 1.47 -21.63 15.32
N SER A 417 2.26 -22.04 14.32
CA SER A 417 1.98 -23.26 13.53
C SER A 417 3.22 -24.13 13.39
N ILE A 418 3.05 -25.44 13.35
CA ILE A 418 4.11 -26.35 12.88
C ILE A 418 4.00 -26.57 11.38
N ILE A 419 5.12 -26.49 10.71
CA ILE A 419 5.30 -26.82 9.31
C ILE A 419 5.89 -28.22 9.28
N VAL A 420 5.12 -29.18 8.78
CA VAL A 420 5.53 -30.57 8.65
C VAL A 420 5.74 -30.86 7.17
N ARG A 421 6.94 -31.32 6.82
CA ARG A 421 7.24 -31.85 5.49
C ARG A 421 7.42 -33.35 5.61
N ALA A 422 6.45 -34.11 5.15
CA ALA A 422 6.42 -35.56 5.32
C ALA A 422 5.65 -36.26 4.19
N SER A 423 5.65 -37.60 4.18
CA SER A 423 4.89 -38.40 3.23
C SER A 423 3.40 -38.35 3.52
N ALA A 424 2.58 -38.76 2.55
CA ALA A 424 1.12 -38.78 2.71
C ALA A 424 0.69 -39.65 3.91
N GLU A 425 1.37 -40.77 4.17
CA GLU A 425 1.04 -41.63 5.32
C GLU A 425 1.33 -40.97 6.68
N VAL A 426 2.41 -40.19 6.80
CA VAL A 426 2.72 -39.46 8.04
C VAL A 426 1.69 -38.34 8.28
N HIS A 427 1.29 -37.64 7.21
CA HIS A 427 0.23 -36.64 7.29
C HIS A 427 -1.14 -37.24 7.62
N ALA A 428 -1.43 -38.45 7.11
CA ALA A 428 -2.63 -39.19 7.47
C ALA A 428 -2.64 -39.54 8.95
N ALA A 429 -1.54 -40.10 9.47
CA ALA A 429 -1.40 -40.43 10.88
C ALA A 429 -1.50 -39.21 11.80
N LEU A 430 -0.92 -38.07 11.39
CA LEU A 430 -1.07 -36.76 12.05
C LEU A 430 -2.52 -36.27 12.06
N GLY A 431 -3.24 -36.44 10.94
CA GLY A 431 -4.65 -36.08 10.84
C GLY A 431 -5.53 -36.88 11.78
N THR A 432 -5.30 -38.20 11.87
CA THR A 432 -6.05 -39.07 12.78
C THR A 432 -5.72 -38.82 14.25
N SER A 433 -4.45 -38.57 14.59
CA SER A 433 -4.03 -38.35 15.98
C SER A 433 -4.40 -36.96 16.52
N MET A 434 -4.43 -35.93 15.66
CA MET A 434 -4.77 -34.56 16.06
C MET A 434 -6.25 -34.20 15.80
N GLY A 435 -6.95 -34.91 14.91
CA GLY A 435 -8.35 -34.66 14.55
C GLY A 435 -9.38 -35.42 15.38
N GLY A 436 -8.94 -36.26 16.33
CA GLY A 436 -9.82 -37.07 17.18
C GLY A 436 -10.31 -36.32 18.41
N ARG A 437 -11.20 -35.33 18.25
CA ARG A 437 -12.23 -34.95 19.23
C ARG A 437 -13.47 -34.41 18.53
#